data_AF-A0AAQ3AHT5-F1
#
_entry.id   AF-A0AAQ3AHT5-F1
#
_cell.length_a   1.000
_cell.length_b   1.000
_cell.length_c   1.000
_cell.angle_alpha   90.00
_cell.angle_beta   90.00
_cell.angle_gamma   90.00
#
_symmetry.space_group_name_H-M   'P 1'
#
loop_
_entity.id
_entity.type
_entity.pdbx_description
1 polymer ?
#
loop_
_entity_poly.entity_id
_entity_poly.type
_entity_poly.pdbx_seq_one_letter_code
_entity_poly.pdbx_strand_id
1 'polypeptide(L)'
;MALPQTVITRQMVLAELIKAGINREIADDLSYRYYKNELTYKDIEYLENNFNLKLEMLERSLKTEIEKVKDDLNNKIDNKFTELDNKIHTVEHNLNVKIDNKFTELDNKIDKVIDELKSDLTSLRSEIASVSNEVALVRKDIEINKIEFDSKLDKSSSELKGTLKLHGWMFGTIITLNVGIFLTLISIVYSLLNK
;
A
#
# COMPACT_ATOMS: atom_id res chain seq x y z
N MET A 1 -62.35 59.66 -44.57
CA MET A 1 -63.48 60.33 -43.88
C MET A 1 -64.27 59.27 -43.15
N ALA A 2 -64.33 59.33 -41.81
CA ALA A 2 -65.27 58.49 -41.06
C ALA A 2 -66.69 59.00 -41.34
N LEU A 3 -67.61 58.11 -41.69
CA LEU A 3 -69.02 58.46 -41.88
C LEU A 3 -69.60 59.00 -40.56
N PRO A 4 -70.47 60.03 -40.60
CA PRO A 4 -71.10 60.54 -39.39
C PRO A 4 -71.96 59.43 -38.78
N GLN A 5 -71.57 58.96 -37.60
CA GLN A 5 -72.39 58.02 -36.84
C GLN A 5 -73.62 58.74 -36.32
N THR A 6 -74.81 58.25 -36.67
CA THR A 6 -76.07 58.70 -36.10
C THR A 6 -76.07 58.44 -34.59
N VAL A 7 -76.02 59.51 -33.79
CA VAL A 7 -76.07 59.40 -32.32
C VAL A 7 -77.52 59.13 -31.93
N ILE A 8 -77.78 57.92 -31.44
CA ILE A 8 -79.09 57.54 -30.93
C ILE A 8 -79.29 58.22 -29.57
N THR A 9 -80.20 59.19 -29.50
CA THR A 9 -80.49 59.90 -28.25
C THR A 9 -81.49 59.13 -27.39
N ARG A 10 -81.47 59.34 -26.07
CA ARG A 10 -82.45 58.75 -25.13
C ARG A 10 -83.90 58.92 -25.61
N GLN A 11 -84.23 60.12 -26.08
CA GLN A 11 -85.59 60.44 -26.53
C GLN A 11 -86.02 59.65 -27.77
N MET A 12 -85.09 59.36 -28.68
CA MET A 12 -85.36 58.52 -29.86
C MET A 12 -85.67 57.08 -29.46
N VAL A 13 -84.92 56.53 -28.51
CA VAL A 13 -85.16 55.17 -27.98
C VAL A 13 -86.48 55.11 -27.21
N LEU A 14 -86.76 56.11 -26.37
CA LEU A 14 -88.02 56.22 -25.63
C LEU A 14 -89.24 56.22 -26.56
N ALA A 15 -89.20 57.02 -27.63
CA ALA A 15 -90.30 57.12 -28.59
C ALA A 15 -90.55 55.80 -29.32
N GLU A 16 -89.51 55.11 -29.78
CA GLU A 16 -89.64 53.81 -30.47
C GLU A 16 -90.13 52.70 -29.52
N LEU A 17 -89.69 52.67 -28.26
CA LEU A 17 -90.17 51.70 -27.26
C LEU A 17 -91.66 51.87 -26.96
N ILE A 18 -92.13 53.11 -26.79
CA ILE A 18 -93.56 53.41 -26.59
C ILE A 18 -94.38 52.98 -27.82
N LYS A 19 -93.86 53.26 -29.03
CA LYS A 19 -94.51 52.87 -30.29
C LYS A 19 -94.60 51.37 -30.48
N ALA A 20 -93.64 50.61 -29.95
CA ALA A 20 -93.68 49.15 -29.88
C ALA A 20 -94.69 48.60 -28.85
N GLY A 21 -95.42 49.47 -28.14
CA GLY A 21 -96.46 49.10 -27.18
C GLY A 21 -95.95 48.88 -25.75
N ILE A 22 -94.72 49.28 -25.43
CA ILE A 22 -94.17 49.20 -24.07
C ILE A 22 -94.74 50.34 -23.22
N ASN A 23 -95.08 50.06 -21.97
CA ASN A 23 -95.56 51.06 -21.00
C ASN A 23 -94.55 52.22 -20.88
N ARG A 24 -95.05 53.46 -20.82
CA ARG A 24 -94.23 54.68 -20.81
C ARG A 24 -93.20 54.73 -19.68
N GLU A 25 -93.53 54.28 -18.47
CA GLU A 25 -92.59 54.26 -17.35
C GLU A 25 -91.48 53.26 -17.58
N ILE A 26 -91.83 52.08 -18.10
CA ILE A 26 -90.86 51.03 -18.47
C ILE A 26 -89.96 51.52 -19.63
N ALA A 27 -90.54 52.20 -20.63
CA ALA A 27 -89.79 52.74 -21.76
C ALA A 27 -88.82 53.86 -21.33
N ASP A 28 -89.21 54.71 -20.36
CA ASP A 28 -88.37 55.79 -19.84
C ASP A 28 -87.13 55.27 -19.10
N ASP A 29 -87.32 54.22 -18.28
CA ASP A 29 -86.23 53.49 -17.62
C ASP A 29 -85.31 52.78 -18.61
N LEU A 30 -85.86 52.01 -19.57
CA LEU A 30 -85.06 51.30 -20.59
C LEU A 30 -84.27 52.26 -21.48
N SER A 31 -84.86 53.38 -21.90
CA SER A 31 -84.16 54.39 -22.71
C SER A 31 -83.03 55.07 -21.94
N TYR A 32 -83.21 55.28 -20.62
CA TYR A 32 -82.17 55.83 -19.74
C TYR A 32 -80.99 54.86 -19.61
N ARG A 33 -81.28 53.57 -19.31
CA ARG A 33 -80.27 52.51 -19.20
C ARG A 33 -79.48 52.32 -20.49
N TYR A 34 -80.17 52.38 -21.64
CA TYR A 34 -79.54 52.35 -22.96
C TYR A 34 -78.60 53.54 -23.15
N TYR A 35 -79.07 54.76 -22.91
CA TYR A 35 -78.26 55.97 -23.10
C TYR A 35 -77.03 56.02 -22.19
N LYS A 36 -77.13 55.43 -20.99
CA LYS A 36 -76.01 55.32 -20.03
C LYS A 36 -75.12 54.10 -20.24
N ASN A 37 -75.41 53.24 -21.23
CA ASN A 37 -74.69 51.99 -21.48
C ASN A 37 -74.53 51.12 -20.22
N GLU A 38 -75.49 51.16 -19.29
CA GLU A 38 -75.37 50.46 -18.01
C GLU A 38 -75.19 48.96 -18.20
N LEU A 39 -75.77 48.39 -19.27
CA LEU A 39 -75.60 46.99 -19.62
C LEU A 39 -74.18 46.68 -20.08
N THR A 40 -73.60 47.52 -20.95
CA THR A 40 -72.23 47.35 -21.46
C THR A 40 -71.18 47.45 -20.36
N TYR A 41 -71.34 48.38 -19.42
CA TYR A 41 -70.41 48.48 -18.28
C TYR A 41 -70.47 47.24 -17.39
N LYS A 42 -71.66 46.72 -17.11
CA LYS A 42 -71.84 45.46 -16.35
C LYS A 42 -71.22 44.26 -17.07
N ASP A 43 -71.37 44.19 -18.39
CA ASP A 43 -70.76 43.12 -19.19
C ASP A 43 -69.23 43.19 -19.17
N ILE A 44 -68.65 44.40 -19.27
CA ILE A 44 -67.20 44.60 -19.17
C ILE A 44 -66.68 44.25 -17.78
N GLU A 45 -67.35 44.71 -16.73
CA GLU A 45 -67.01 44.37 -15.34
C GLU A 45 -67.07 42.85 -15.11
N TYR A 46 -68.09 42.18 -15.65
CA TYR A 46 -68.19 40.73 -15.59
C TYR A 46 -67.02 40.03 -16.31
N LEU A 47 -66.66 40.49 -17.51
CA LEU A 47 -65.54 39.96 -18.27
C LEU A 47 -64.21 40.17 -17.54
N GLU A 48 -63.96 41.38 -17.04
CA GLU A 48 -62.74 41.72 -16.28
C GLU A 48 -62.59 40.81 -15.07
N ASN A 49 -63.65 40.67 -14.27
CA ASN A 49 -63.66 39.76 -13.12
C ASN A 49 -63.41 38.31 -13.55
N ASN A 50 -64.01 37.84 -14.64
CA ASN A 50 -63.78 36.48 -15.14
C ASN A 50 -62.34 36.24 -15.60
N PHE A 51 -61.74 37.22 -16.28
CA PHE A 51 -60.35 37.13 -16.73
C PHE A 51 -59.37 37.16 -15.57
N ASN A 52 -59.56 38.05 -14.60
CA ASN A 52 -58.72 38.14 -13.42
C ASN A 52 -58.74 36.83 -12.63
N LEU A 53 -59.93 36.24 -12.41
CA LEU A 53 -60.04 34.94 -11.75
C LEU A 53 -59.30 33.83 -12.52
N LYS A 54 -59.44 33.77 -13.85
CA LYS A 54 -58.72 32.79 -14.67
C LYS A 54 -57.20 32.98 -14.60
N LEU A 55 -56.73 34.22 -14.59
CA LEU A 55 -55.31 34.55 -14.49
C LEU A 55 -54.74 34.12 -13.14
N GLU A 56 -55.43 34.43 -12.03
CA GLU A 56 -55.03 33.99 -10.69
C GLU A 56 -54.97 32.46 -10.59
N MET A 57 -55.95 31.75 -11.16
CA MET A 57 -55.94 30.28 -11.18
C MET A 57 -54.76 29.73 -11.98
N LEU A 58 -54.44 30.35 -13.13
CA LEU A 58 -53.31 29.97 -13.95
C LEU A 58 -51.97 30.17 -13.21
N GLU A 59 -51.79 31.34 -12.57
CA GLU A 59 -50.59 31.65 -11.79
C GLU A 59 -50.39 30.66 -10.64
N ARG A 60 -51.46 30.34 -9.90
CA ARG A 60 -51.41 29.34 -8.82
C ARG A 60 -51.05 27.95 -9.34
N SER A 61 -51.64 27.55 -10.47
CA SER A 61 -51.33 26.26 -11.09
C SER A 61 -49.87 26.18 -11.52
N LEU A 62 -49.37 27.21 -12.19
CA LEU A 62 -47.98 27.25 -12.67
C LEU A 62 -46.98 27.25 -11.51
N LYS A 63 -47.25 28.04 -10.46
CA LYS A 63 -46.41 28.04 -9.26
C LYS A 63 -46.33 26.64 -8.62
N THR A 64 -47.47 25.96 -8.51
CA THR A 64 -47.54 24.60 -7.96
C THR A 64 -46.73 23.62 -8.80
N GLU A 65 -46.78 23.73 -10.12
CA GLU A 65 -46.03 22.86 -11.02
C GLU A 65 -44.52 23.11 -10.94
N ILE A 66 -44.10 24.38 -10.85
CA ILE A 66 -42.69 24.75 -10.65
C ILE A 66 -42.15 24.20 -9.33
N GLU A 67 -42.92 24.31 -8.24
CA GLU A 67 -42.55 23.76 -6.94
C GLU A 67 -42.39 22.23 -7.00
N LYS A 68 -43.32 21.53 -7.64
CA LYS A 68 -43.21 20.07 -7.85
C LYS A 68 -41.97 19.67 -8.65
N VAL A 69 -41.69 20.36 -9.76
CA VAL A 69 -40.50 20.08 -10.58
C VAL A 69 -39.22 20.32 -9.77
N LYS A 70 -39.17 21.38 -8.96
CA LYS A 70 -38.04 21.67 -8.08
C LYS A 70 -37.83 20.54 -7.07
N ASP A 71 -38.88 20.08 -6.41
CA ASP A 71 -38.80 19.01 -5.42
C ASP A 71 -38.36 17.68 -6.07
N ASP A 72 -38.89 17.34 -7.24
CA ASP A 72 -38.49 16.16 -8.02
C ASP A 72 -37.00 16.21 -8.41
N LEU A 73 -36.49 17.39 -8.80
CA LEU A 73 -35.08 17.57 -9.13
C LEU A 73 -34.19 17.43 -7.89
N ASN A 74 -34.57 18.03 -6.76
CA ASN A 74 -33.84 17.88 -5.50
C ASN A 74 -33.77 16.41 -5.08
N ASN A 75 -34.90 15.70 -5.11
CA ASN A 75 -34.95 14.28 -4.78
C ASN A 75 -34.05 13.43 -5.72
N LYS A 76 -34.03 13.74 -7.01
CA LYS A 76 -33.12 13.05 -7.97
C LYS A 76 -31.65 13.32 -7.66
N ILE A 77 -31.31 14.55 -7.28
CA ILE A 77 -29.95 14.95 -6.91
C ILE A 77 -29.51 14.22 -5.63
N ASP A 78 -30.33 14.24 -4.58
CA ASP A 78 -30.02 13.59 -3.29
C ASP A 78 -29.84 12.07 -3.46
N ASN A 79 -30.70 11.43 -4.27
CA ASN A 79 -30.56 10.02 -4.61
C ASN A 79 -29.24 9.74 -5.34
N LYS A 80 -28.80 10.61 -6.25
CA LYS A 80 -27.53 10.45 -6.97
C LYS A 80 -26.33 10.66 -6.07
N PHE A 81 -26.38 11.62 -5.14
CA PHE A 81 -25.34 11.78 -4.12
C PHE A 81 -25.23 10.53 -3.24
N THR A 82 -26.35 10.00 -2.77
CA THR A 82 -26.38 8.76 -1.96
C THR A 82 -25.82 7.57 -2.74
N GLU A 83 -26.14 7.43 -4.03
CA GLU A 83 -25.59 6.37 -4.88
C GLU A 83 -24.07 6.50 -5.05
N LEU A 84 -23.56 7.72 -5.23
CA LEU A 84 -22.13 7.99 -5.36
C LEU A 84 -21.38 7.73 -4.06
N ASP A 85 -21.93 8.16 -2.93
CA ASP A 85 -21.35 7.94 -1.59
C ASP A 85 -21.19 6.43 -1.30
N ASN A 86 -22.24 5.65 -1.57
CA ASN A 86 -22.18 4.19 -1.45
C ASN A 86 -21.13 3.54 -2.37
N LYS A 87 -20.96 4.05 -3.60
CA LYS A 87 -19.91 3.58 -4.51
C LYS A 87 -18.52 3.90 -4.00
N ILE A 88 -18.32 5.11 -3.46
CA ILE A 88 -17.05 5.53 -2.86
C ILE A 88 -16.70 4.62 -1.68
N HIS A 89 -17.62 4.43 -0.74
CA HIS A 89 -17.42 3.54 0.40
C HIS A 89 -17.10 2.10 -0.01
N THR A 90 -17.78 1.58 -1.05
CA THR A 90 -17.48 0.24 -1.58
C THR A 90 -16.07 0.15 -2.15
N VAL A 91 -15.63 1.17 -2.91
CA VAL A 91 -14.27 1.21 -3.47
C VAL A 91 -13.23 1.31 -2.37
N GLU A 92 -13.42 2.20 -1.39
CA GLU A 92 -12.52 2.34 -0.23
C GLU A 92 -12.38 1.03 0.55
N HIS A 93 -13.50 0.37 0.84
CA HIS A 93 -13.50 -0.91 1.53
C HIS A 93 -12.70 -1.97 0.75
N ASN A 94 -12.95 -2.11 -0.55
CA ASN A 94 -12.26 -3.07 -1.40
C ASN A 94 -10.75 -2.79 -1.50
N LEU A 95 -10.36 -1.51 -1.57
CA LEU A 95 -8.95 -1.13 -1.57
C LEU A 95 -8.27 -1.46 -0.25
N ASN A 96 -8.90 -1.17 0.89
CA ASN A 96 -8.38 -1.51 2.21
C ASN A 96 -8.16 -3.02 2.35
N VAL A 97 -9.17 -3.84 2.00
CA VAL A 97 -9.05 -5.30 2.03
C VAL A 97 -7.91 -5.79 1.13
N LYS A 98 -7.75 -5.21 -0.06
CA LYS A 98 -6.67 -5.59 -0.99
C LYS A 98 -5.30 -5.23 -0.43
N ILE A 99 -5.17 -4.09 0.23
CA ILE A 99 -3.93 -3.64 0.86
C ILE A 99 -3.58 -4.55 2.04
N ASP A 100 -4.53 -4.84 2.93
CA ASP A 100 -4.32 -5.71 4.10
C ASP A 100 -3.89 -7.12 3.69
N ASN A 101 -4.52 -7.67 2.65
CA ASN A 101 -4.13 -8.96 2.07
C ASN A 101 -2.69 -8.93 1.54
N LYS A 102 -2.27 -7.84 0.90
CA LYS A 102 -0.90 -7.69 0.37
C LYS A 102 0.13 -7.56 1.48
N PHE A 103 -0.18 -6.86 2.57
CA PHE A 103 0.69 -6.83 3.75
C PHE A 103 0.83 -8.23 4.36
N THR A 104 -0.28 -8.94 4.57
CA THR A 104 -0.26 -10.31 5.10
C THR A 104 0.55 -11.27 4.22
N GLU A 105 0.41 -11.17 2.89
CA GLU A 105 1.23 -11.97 1.96
C GLU A 105 2.73 -11.65 2.05
N LEU A 106 3.09 -10.38 2.26
CA LEU A 106 4.48 -9.94 2.40
C LEU A 106 5.07 -10.41 3.73
N ASP A 107 4.34 -10.26 4.83
CA ASP A 107 4.76 -10.71 6.16
C ASP A 107 5.06 -12.21 6.14
N ASN A 108 4.16 -13.02 5.58
CA ASN A 108 4.36 -14.47 5.44
C ASN A 108 5.60 -14.82 4.60
N LYS A 109 5.90 -14.04 3.54
CA LYS A 109 7.11 -14.25 2.73
C LYS A 109 8.37 -13.89 3.51
N ILE A 110 8.33 -12.81 4.28
CA ILE A 110 9.43 -12.38 5.13
C ILE A 110 9.72 -13.44 6.19
N ASP A 111 8.68 -13.93 6.88
CA ASP A 111 8.81 -14.96 7.90
C ASP A 111 9.44 -16.24 7.33
N LYS A 112 8.99 -16.67 6.14
CA LYS A 112 9.57 -17.83 5.46
C LYS A 112 11.06 -17.64 5.17
N VAL A 113 11.47 -16.49 4.64
CA VAL A 113 12.89 -16.19 4.37
C VAL A 113 13.70 -16.17 5.66
N ILE A 114 13.15 -15.59 6.73
CA ILE A 114 13.81 -15.56 8.04
C ILE A 114 14.03 -16.99 8.56
N ASP A 115 13.05 -17.87 8.43
CA ASP A 115 13.17 -19.25 8.91
C ASP A 115 14.14 -20.09 8.07
N GLU A 116 14.16 -19.90 6.75
CA GLU A 116 15.18 -20.48 5.86
C GLU A 116 16.59 -20.04 6.29
N LEU A 117 16.80 -18.74 6.50
CA LEU A 117 18.10 -18.21 6.95
C LEU A 117 18.52 -18.73 8.33
N LYS A 118 17.58 -18.88 9.28
CA LYS A 118 17.87 -19.49 10.59
C LYS A 118 18.30 -20.94 10.46
N SER A 119 17.66 -21.70 9.56
CA SER A 119 17.98 -23.09 9.27
C SER A 119 19.40 -23.22 8.73
N ASP A 120 19.72 -22.43 7.70
CA ASP A 120 21.05 -22.39 7.08
C ASP A 120 22.13 -22.01 8.09
N LEU A 121 21.87 -21.00 8.92
CA LEU A 121 22.80 -20.59 9.98
C LEU A 121 23.04 -21.69 11.01
N THR A 122 21.99 -22.43 11.37
CA THR A 122 22.08 -23.57 12.30
C THR A 122 22.91 -24.71 11.70
N SER A 123 22.69 -25.02 10.42
CA SER A 123 23.45 -26.02 9.68
C SER A 123 24.94 -25.65 9.62
N LEU A 124 25.27 -24.43 9.21
CA LEU A 124 26.64 -23.93 9.18
C LEU A 124 27.32 -23.97 10.55
N ARG A 125 26.59 -23.63 11.62
CA ARG A 125 27.12 -23.73 12.99
C ARG A 125 27.49 -25.16 13.36
N SER A 126 26.70 -26.14 12.93
CA SER A 126 26.99 -27.57 13.15
C SER A 126 28.23 -28.02 12.37
N GLU A 127 28.36 -27.61 11.10
CA GLU A 127 29.52 -27.93 10.27
C GLU A 127 30.81 -27.35 10.86
N ILE A 128 30.78 -26.08 11.29
CA ILE A 128 31.91 -25.42 11.96
C ILE A 128 32.31 -26.16 13.24
N ALA A 129 31.33 -26.64 14.02
CA ALA A 129 31.60 -27.40 15.23
C ALA A 129 32.30 -28.73 14.92
N SER A 130 31.85 -29.42 13.86
CA SER A 130 32.48 -30.66 13.38
C SER A 130 33.93 -30.42 12.97
N VAL A 131 34.18 -29.42 12.12
CA VAL A 131 35.53 -29.05 11.68
C VAL A 131 36.41 -28.65 12.87
N SER A 132 35.86 -27.90 13.83
CA SER A 132 36.60 -27.52 15.04
C SER A 132 37.03 -28.75 15.85
N ASN A 133 36.21 -29.80 15.90
CA ASN A 133 36.56 -31.05 16.57
C ASN A 133 37.64 -31.83 15.80
N GLU A 134 37.52 -31.93 14.48
CA GLU A 134 38.54 -32.56 13.62
C GLU A 134 39.91 -31.86 13.77
N VAL A 135 39.93 -30.52 13.76
CA VAL A 135 41.15 -29.73 13.98
C VAL A 135 41.74 -30.00 15.37
N ALA A 136 40.91 -30.17 16.40
CA ALA A 136 41.40 -30.51 17.74
C ALA A 136 42.06 -31.90 17.78
N LEU A 137 41.48 -32.89 17.10
CA LEU A 137 42.06 -34.22 16.97
C LEU A 137 43.40 -34.18 16.22
N VAL A 138 43.46 -33.50 15.08
CA VAL A 138 44.69 -33.34 14.30
C VAL A 138 45.80 -32.68 15.13
N ARG A 139 45.47 -31.65 15.93
CA ARG A 139 46.44 -31.02 16.84
C ARG A 139 47.00 -32.01 17.86
N LYS A 140 46.16 -32.88 18.42
CA LYS A 140 46.57 -33.93 19.36
C LYS A 140 47.47 -34.96 18.68
N ASP A 141 47.14 -35.40 17.46
CA ASP A 141 47.96 -36.34 16.70
C ASP A 141 49.34 -35.76 16.36
N ILE A 142 49.39 -34.47 16.00
CA ILE A 142 50.66 -33.75 15.78
C ILE A 142 51.50 -33.72 17.07
N GLU A 143 50.88 -33.46 18.22
CA GLU A 143 51.57 -33.45 19.51
C GLU A 143 52.13 -34.82 19.88
N ILE A 144 51.36 -35.90 19.68
CA ILE A 144 51.80 -37.28 19.88
C ILE A 144 52.98 -37.61 18.96
N ASN A 145 52.85 -37.33 17.65
CA ASN A 145 53.89 -37.59 16.67
C ASN A 145 55.18 -36.84 17.01
N LYS A 146 55.07 -35.59 17.49
CA LYS A 146 56.22 -34.82 17.95
C LYS A 146 56.94 -35.51 19.12
N ILE A 147 56.20 -35.93 20.15
CA ILE A 147 56.76 -36.64 21.31
C ILE A 147 57.43 -37.96 20.89
N GLU A 148 56.79 -38.72 19.99
CA GLU A 148 57.35 -39.98 19.49
C GLU A 148 58.64 -39.74 18.70
N PHE A 149 58.66 -38.71 17.86
CA PHE A 149 59.84 -38.33 17.09
C PHE A 149 61.00 -37.89 18.00
N ASP A 150 60.73 -37.04 19.00
CA ASP A 150 61.71 -36.59 19.98
C ASP A 150 62.31 -37.80 20.73
N SER A 151 61.47 -38.75 21.17
CA SER A 151 61.92 -39.99 21.83
C SER A 151 62.79 -40.88 20.94
N LYS A 152 62.41 -41.06 19.67
CA LYS A 152 63.23 -41.81 18.70
C LYS A 152 64.57 -41.14 18.46
N LEU A 153 64.59 -39.81 18.34
CA LEU A 153 65.80 -39.03 18.14
C LEU A 153 66.74 -39.16 19.35
N ASP A 154 66.22 -39.04 20.57
CA ASP A 154 66.98 -39.22 21.81
C ASP A 154 67.59 -40.62 21.90
N LYS A 155 66.81 -41.65 21.59
CA LYS A 155 67.29 -43.04 21.54
C LYS A 155 68.43 -43.19 20.53
N SER A 156 68.25 -42.76 19.28
CA SER A 156 69.29 -42.84 18.25
C SER A 156 70.55 -42.06 18.64
N SER A 157 70.41 -40.88 19.23
CA SER A 157 71.53 -40.09 19.75
C SER A 157 72.29 -40.83 20.85
N SER A 158 71.57 -41.48 21.77
CA SER A 158 72.17 -42.27 22.85
C SER A 158 72.92 -43.51 22.34
N GLU A 159 72.35 -44.24 21.37
CA GLU A 159 72.95 -45.41 20.73
C GLU A 159 74.22 -45.04 19.96
N LEU A 160 74.19 -43.93 19.21
CA LEU A 160 75.36 -43.40 18.50
C LEU A 160 76.45 -43.00 19.48
N LYS A 161 76.10 -42.26 20.54
CA LYS A 161 77.05 -41.84 21.58
C LYS A 161 77.69 -43.05 22.29
N GLY A 162 76.91 -44.10 22.58
CA GLY A 162 77.40 -45.35 23.13
C GLY A 162 78.41 -46.03 22.21
N THR A 163 78.05 -46.16 20.92
CA THR A 163 78.93 -46.72 19.88
C THR A 163 80.23 -45.95 19.75
N LEU A 164 80.18 -44.62 19.70
CA LEU A 164 81.38 -43.78 19.61
C LEU A 164 82.27 -43.89 20.84
N LYS A 165 81.70 -43.97 22.06
CA LYS A 165 82.48 -44.20 23.29
C LYS A 165 83.20 -45.55 23.27
N LEU A 166 82.52 -46.62 22.83
CA LEU A 166 83.12 -47.95 22.71
C LEU A 166 84.27 -47.94 21.71
N HIS A 167 84.05 -47.38 20.51
CA HIS A 167 85.11 -47.26 19.50
C HIS A 167 86.28 -46.41 20.01
N GLY A 168 86.00 -45.27 20.66
CA GLY A 168 87.03 -44.44 21.29
C GLY A 168 87.86 -45.22 22.33
N TRP A 169 87.21 -46.02 23.16
CA TRP A 169 87.87 -46.89 24.13
C TRP A 169 88.74 -47.97 23.44
N MET A 170 88.20 -48.65 22.42
CA MET A 170 88.93 -49.65 21.64
C MET A 170 90.15 -49.05 20.92
N PHE A 171 90.00 -47.87 20.31
CA PHE A 171 91.14 -47.18 19.71
C PHE A 171 92.19 -46.80 20.74
N GLY A 172 91.77 -46.39 21.94
CA GLY A 172 92.69 -46.14 23.05
C GLY A 172 93.53 -47.37 23.39
N THR A 173 92.91 -48.55 23.56
CA THR A 173 93.64 -49.78 23.86
C THR A 173 94.57 -50.18 22.71
N ILE A 174 94.10 -50.10 21.46
CA ILE A 174 94.92 -50.35 20.27
C ILE A 174 96.12 -49.41 20.22
N ILE A 175 95.94 -48.10 20.44
CA ILE A 175 97.02 -47.12 20.45
C ILE A 175 98.04 -47.45 21.55
N THR A 176 97.58 -47.69 22.79
CA THR A 176 98.49 -47.99 23.92
C THR A 176 99.30 -49.26 23.69
N LEU A 177 98.69 -50.31 23.14
CA LEU A 177 99.38 -51.55 22.81
C LEU A 177 100.46 -51.32 21.74
N ASN A 178 100.12 -50.60 20.66
CA ASN A 178 101.07 -50.27 19.60
C ASN A 178 102.24 -49.43 20.13
N VAL A 179 101.98 -48.39 20.93
CA VAL A 179 103.03 -47.56 21.56
C VAL A 179 103.93 -48.39 22.47
N GLY A 180 103.35 -49.28 23.28
CA GLY A 180 104.12 -50.19 24.16
C GLY A 180 105.05 -51.12 23.38
N ILE A 181 104.57 -51.72 22.29
CA ILE A 181 105.39 -52.55 21.39
C ILE A 181 106.52 -51.72 20.76
N PHE A 182 106.25 -50.49 20.31
CA PHE A 182 107.29 -49.62 19.76
C PHE A 182 108.37 -49.29 20.81
N LEU A 183 108.00 -48.99 22.06
CA LEU A 183 108.96 -48.68 23.13
C LEU A 183 109.83 -49.89 23.50
N THR A 184 109.28 -51.11 23.56
CA THR A 184 110.06 -52.32 23.84
C THR A 184 111.02 -52.62 22.69
N LEU A 185 110.58 -52.48 21.43
CA LEU A 185 111.43 -52.63 20.26
C LEU A 185 112.57 -51.61 20.25
N ILE A 186 112.29 -50.32 20.52
CA ILE A 186 113.33 -49.28 20.65
C ILE A 186 114.34 -49.65 21.75
N SER A 187 113.86 -50.17 22.88
CA SER A 187 114.73 -50.58 23.99
C SER A 187 115.64 -51.76 23.62
N ILE A 188 115.12 -52.74 22.87
CA ILE A 188 115.91 -53.87 22.34
C ILE A 188 116.96 -53.38 21.35
N VAL A 189 116.58 -52.49 20.42
CA VAL A 189 117.50 -51.87 19.45
C VAL A 189 118.60 -51.09 20.16
N TYR A 190 118.26 -50.30 21.17
CA TYR A 190 119.23 -49.55 21.98
C TYR A 190 120.20 -50.48 22.74
N SER A 191 119.70 -51.58 23.30
CA SER A 191 120.50 -52.61 23.98
C SER A 191 121.47 -53.33 23.03
N LEU A 192 121.05 -53.58 21.79
CA LEU A 192 121.90 -54.15 20.74
C LEU A 192 122.96 -53.17 20.21
N LEU A 193 122.66 -51.87 20.19
CA LEU A 193 123.56 -50.82 19.69
C LEU A 193 124.60 -50.32 20.71
N ASN A 194 124.38 -50.51 22.02
CA ASN A 194 125.28 -50.09 23.10
C ASN A 194 126.21 -51.20 23.62
N LYS A 195 126.35 -52.30 22.88
CA LYS A 195 127.42 -53.29 23.00
C LYS A 195 128.52 -52.98 22.00
#